data_AF-A0A6M0HXZ3-F1
#
_entry.id   AF-A0A6M0HXZ3-F1
#
_cell.length_a   1.000
_cell.length_b   1.000
_cell.length_c   1.000
_cell.angle_alpha   90.00
_cell.angle_beta   90.00
_cell.angle_gamma   90.00
#
_symmetry.space_group_name_H-M   'P 1'
#
loop_
_entity.id
_entity.type
_entity.pdbx_description
1 polymer ?
#
loop_
_entity_poly.entity_id
_entity_poly.type
_entity_poly.pdbx_seq_one_letter_code
_entity_poly.pdbx_strand_id
1 'polypeptide(L)' 'MKPLAHIRKNVLDLSQAEFARIAGVSQGTVSRWEKGELSPSLPELLLIRAAAKARSPNWDDCWLFDAPSQQDMSAHA' A
#
# COMPACT_ATOMS: atom_id res chain seq x y z
N MET A 1 8.78 6.39 -6.02
CA MET A 1 7.91 6.49 -4.82
C MET A 1 7.91 5.13 -4.12
N LYS A 2 7.71 5.02 -2.79
CA LYS A 2 7.70 3.71 -2.11
C LYS A 2 6.37 2.97 -2.33
N PRO A 3 6.35 1.64 -2.51
CA PRO A 3 5.13 0.88 -2.83
C PRO A 3 3.98 1.12 -1.83
N LEU A 4 4.23 0.93 -0.54
CA LEU A 4 3.19 1.11 0.48
C LEU A 4 2.69 2.55 0.61
N ALA A 5 3.56 3.54 0.37
CA ALA A 5 3.17 4.93 0.33
C ALA A 5 2.26 5.23 -0.89
N HIS A 6 2.47 4.55 -2.01
CA HIS A 6 1.58 4.61 -3.18
C HIS A 6 0.20 4.06 -2.83
N ILE A 7 0.16 2.82 -2.33
CA ILE A 7 -1.10 2.15 -1.99
C ILE A 7 -1.91 3.02 -1.03
N ARG A 8 -1.27 3.51 0.03
CA ARG A 8 -1.96 4.31 1.03
C ARG A 8 -2.53 5.61 0.47
N LYS A 9 -1.76 6.36 -0.32
CA LYS A 9 -2.14 7.70 -0.77
C LYS A 9 -3.05 7.67 -2.00
N ASN A 10 -2.74 6.82 -2.96
CA ASN A 10 -3.35 6.89 -4.29
C ASN A 10 -4.43 5.82 -4.50
N VAL A 11 -4.33 4.69 -3.79
CA VAL A 11 -5.31 3.60 -3.91
C VAL A 11 -6.37 3.69 -2.81
N LEU A 12 -5.95 3.96 -1.58
CA LEU A 12 -6.84 3.96 -0.42
C LEU A 12 -7.23 5.35 0.08
N ASP A 13 -6.47 6.38 -0.30
CA ASP A 13 -6.55 7.77 0.18
C ASP A 13 -6.67 7.89 1.71
N LEU A 14 -5.64 7.38 2.41
CA LEU A 14 -5.61 7.30 3.87
C LEU A 14 -4.41 8.03 4.48
N SER A 15 -4.60 8.51 5.72
CA SER A 15 -3.48 8.86 6.58
C SER A 15 -2.70 7.61 7.04
N GLN A 16 -1.47 7.78 7.52
CA GLN A 16 -0.66 6.66 8.01
C GLN A 16 -1.32 5.95 9.21
N ALA A 17 -2.05 6.68 10.06
CA ALA A 17 -2.76 6.10 11.19
C ALA A 17 -3.92 5.21 10.73
N GLU A 18 -4.67 5.64 9.72
CA GLU A 18 -5.80 4.86 9.21
C GLU A 18 -5.33 3.61 8.46
N PHE A 19 -4.24 3.73 7.70
CA PHE A 19 -3.59 2.59 7.08
C PHE A 19 -3.04 1.59 8.10
N ALA A 20 -2.49 2.07 9.22
CA ALA A 20 -2.00 1.23 10.30
C ALA A 20 -3.13 0.40 10.93
N ARG A 21 -4.33 0.99 11.09
CA ARG A 21 -5.51 0.26 11.60
C ARG A 21 -5.92 -0.91 10.70
N ILE A 22 -5.75 -0.79 9.38
CA ILE A 22 -6.03 -1.89 8.43
C ILE A 22 -5.07 -3.06 8.67
N ALA A 23 -3.79 -2.76 8.85
CA ALA A 23 -2.76 -3.79 9.04
C ALA A 23 -2.63 -4.28 10.51
N GLY A 24 -3.37 -3.67 11.45
CA GLY A 24 -3.30 -4.04 12.87
C GLY A 24 -2.01 -3.60 13.57
N VAL A 25 -1.35 -2.55 13.08
CA VAL A 25 -0.05 -2.06 13.59
C VAL A 25 -0.12 -0.62 14.10
N SER A 26 0.99 -0.10 14.62
CA SER A 26 1.12 1.31 14.98
C SER A 26 1.37 2.21 13.77
N GLN A 27 0.98 3.49 13.85
CA GLN A 27 1.33 4.48 12.83
C GLN A 27 2.85 4.62 12.64
N GLY A 28 3.64 4.48 13.71
CA GLY A 28 5.10 4.49 13.65
C GLY A 28 5.67 3.32 12.83
N THR A 29 5.04 2.15 12.90
CA THR A 29 5.38 0.98 12.06
C THR A 29 5.21 1.31 10.58
N VAL A 30 4.06 1.89 10.21
CA VAL A 30 3.80 2.36 8.83
C VAL A 30 4.82 3.41 8.39
N SER A 31 5.18 4.36 9.27
CA SER A 31 6.22 5.34 8.94
C SER A 31 7.56 4.67 8.62
N ARG A 32 7.96 3.63 9.36
CA ARG A 32 9.20 2.89 9.08
C ARG A 32 9.13 2.08 7.80
N TRP A 33 7.97 1.49 7.50
CA TRP A 33 7.71 0.84 6.21
C TRP A 33 7.90 1.81 5.04
N GLU A 34 7.30 2.99 5.11
CA GLU A 34 7.41 4.00 4.05
C GLU A 34 8.79 4.63 3.94
N LYS A 35 9.60 4.57 5.01
CA LYS A 35 11.02 4.92 4.97
C LYS A 35 11.92 3.76 4.55
N GLY A 36 11.39 2.55 4.41
CA GLY A 36 12.12 1.32 4.08
C GLY A 36 13.08 0.86 5.18
N GLU A 37 12.86 1.32 6.40
CA GLU A 37 13.62 0.91 7.60
C GLU A 37 13.11 -0.43 8.15
N LEU A 38 11.88 -0.80 7.80
CA LEU A 38 11.21 -2.01 8.19
C LEU A 38 10.38 -2.52 7.00
N SER A 39 10.22 -3.83 6.88
CA SER A 39 9.30 -4.43 5.90
C SER A 39 8.08 -5.00 6.61
N PRO A 40 6.89 -4.92 6.01
CA PRO A 40 5.72 -5.64 6.51
C PRO A 40 5.93 -7.15 6.35
N SER A 41 5.32 -7.89 7.27
CA SER A 41 5.16 -9.33 7.25
C SER A 41 4.04 -9.76 6.29
N LEU A 42 4.01 -11.05 5.96
CA LEU A 42 2.98 -11.61 5.09
C LEU A 42 1.54 -11.36 5.60
N PRO A 43 1.20 -11.55 6.90
CA PRO A 43 -0.15 -11.23 7.39
C PRO A 43 -0.55 -9.76 7.16
N GLU A 44 0.37 -8.81 7.39
CA GLU A 44 0.11 -7.38 7.18
C GLU A 44 -0.10 -7.07 5.69
N LEU A 45 0.70 -7.67 4.81
CA LEU A 45 0.52 -7.56 3.36
C LEU A 45 -0.83 -8.09 2.89
N LEU A 46 -1.30 -9.21 3.43
CA LEU A 46 -2.61 -9.79 3.09
C LEU A 46 -3.76 -8.86 3.49
N LEU A 47 -3.68 -8.22 4.65
CA LEU A 47 -4.68 -7.24 5.10
C LEU A 47 -4.70 -6.01 4.20
N ILE A 48 -3.53 -5.48 3.86
CA ILE A 48 -3.38 -4.34 2.94
C ILE A 48 -3.96 -4.69 1.56
N ARG A 49 -3.60 -5.86 1.01
CA ARG A 49 -4.11 -6.37 -0.26
C ARG A 49 -5.64 -6.47 -0.25
N ALA A 50 -6.21 -7.07 0.79
CA ALA A 50 -7.66 -7.22 0.90
C ALA A 50 -8.37 -5.85 0.90
N ALA A 51 -7.86 -4.89 1.67
CA ALA A 51 -8.40 -3.54 1.70
C ALA A 51 -8.29 -2.82 0.34
N ALA A 52 -7.17 -2.97 -0.35
CA ALA A 52 -6.94 -2.35 -1.65
C ALA A 52 -7.86 -2.92 -2.74
N LYS A 53 -7.97 -4.26 -2.82
CA LYS A 53 -8.91 -4.94 -3.74
C LYS A 53 -10.36 -4.56 -3.51
N ALA A 54 -10.75 -4.29 -2.26
CA ALA A 54 -12.12 -3.90 -1.93
C ALA A 54 -12.47 -2.47 -2.36
N ARG A 55 -11.47 -1.58 -2.49
CA ARG A 55 -11.70 -0.15 -2.82
C ARG A 55 -11.35 0.23 -4.25
N SER A 56 -10.49 -0.52 -4.92
CA SER A 56 -10.06 -0.24 -6.29
C SER A 56 -10.27 -1.46 -7.20
N PRO A 57 -11.13 -1.34 -8.24
CA PRO A 57 -11.30 -2.41 -9.24
C PRO A 57 -10.06 -2.61 -10.11
N ASN A 58 -9.17 -1.61 -10.20
CA ASN A 58 -7.93 -1.65 -10.99
C ASN A 58 -6.70 -1.95 -10.12
N TRP A 59 -6.89 -2.67 -9.03
CA TRP A 59 -5.80 -3.08 -8.15
C TRP A 59 -4.85 -4.08 -8.83
N ASP A 60 -3.55 -3.86 -8.65
CA ASP A 60 -2.49 -4.81 -9.04
C ASP A 60 -1.68 -5.25 -7.80
N ASP A 61 -1.55 -6.56 -7.60
CA ASP A 61 -0.76 -7.14 -6.50
C ASP A 61 0.73 -6.76 -6.59
N CYS A 62 1.24 -6.42 -7.79
CA CYS A 62 2.61 -5.93 -7.98
C CYS A 62 2.89 -4.67 -7.18
N TRP A 63 1.87 -3.85 -6.90
CA TRP A 63 2.00 -2.59 -6.14
C TRP A 63 2.43 -2.79 -4.68
N LEU A 64 2.37 -4.02 -4.16
CA LEU A 64 2.92 -4.36 -2.84
C LEU A 64 4.45 -4.39 -2.83
N PHE A 65 5.07 -4.69 -3.96
CA PHE A 65 6.51 -4.88 -4.11
C PHE A 65 7.15 -3.71 -4.84
N ASP A 66 6.49 -3.22 -5.89
CA ASP A 66 6.98 -2.16 -6.76
C ASP A 66 5.90 -1.12 -6.97
N ALA A 67 6.18 0.15 -6.66
CA ALA A 67 5.23 1.22 -6.94
C ALA A 67 5.05 1.35 -8.46
N PRO A 68 3.82 1.55 -8.97
CA PRO A 68 3.59 1.66 -10.40
C PRO A 68 4.43 2.79 -10.98
N SER A 69 5.09 2.50 -12.09
CA SER A 69 5.76 3.50 -12.90
C SER A 69 4.70 4.27 -13.72
N GLN A 70 5.03 5.48 -14.19
CA GLN A 70 4.12 6.25 -15.05
C GLN A 70 3.72 5.50 -16.34
N GLN A 71 4.44 4.45 -16.73
CA GLN A 71 4.11 3.65 -17.90
C GLN A 71 2.96 2.65 -17.63
N ASP A 72 2.89 2.10 -16.40
CA ASP A 72 1.88 1.10 -16.02
C ASP A 72 0.46 1.69 -15.94
N MET A 73 0.37 2.98 -15.58
CA MET A 73 -0.89 3.72 -15.49
C MET A 73 -1.44 4.16 -16.86
N SER A 74 -0.64 4.11 -17.92
CA SER A 74 -1.07 4.46 -19.29
C SER A 74 -1.62 3.28 -20.08
N ALA A 75 -1.28 2.04 -19.68
CA ALA A 75 -1.65 0.82 -20.40
C ALA A 75 -3.06 0.28 -20.07
N HIS A 76 -3.76 0.90 -19.11
CA HIS A 76 -5.05 0.43 -18.58
C HIS A 76 -6.19 1.47 -18.75
N ALA A 77 -6.00 2.46 -19.63
CA ALA A 77 -6.99 3.48 -19.97
C ALA A 77 -7.79 3.13 -21.24
#